data_AF-W6NWV4-F1
#
_entry.id   AF-W6NWV4-F1
#
_cell.length_a   1.000
_cell.length_b   1.000
_cell.length_c   1.000
_cell.angle_alpha   90.00
_cell.angle_beta   90.00
_cell.angle_gamma   90.00
#
_symmetry.space_group_name_H-M   'P 1'
#
loop_
_entity.id
_entity.type
_entity.pdbx_description
1 polymer ?
#
loop_
_entity_poly.entity_id
_entity_poly.type
_entity_poly.pdbx_seq_one_letter_code
_entity_poly.pdbx_strand_id
1 'polypeptide(L)'
;MGPRVRKLVSLNNDFTQFGVTVIYLLLAAKNIHDMVKTFTDTEFSYCFVILILAACLLPVTYLKSPEDFWIAVMIAMFTTAAAVTLVILGISLDYGLCSGYTGVPPLRVKNFFVCLGTVIFACGGHAAFPTIQHDMKNPGDYSKSVFTAFTLLLLLYSPITILGYLTYHDSIRDSILPSIQ
;
A
#
# COMPACT_ATOMS: atom_id res chain seq x y z
N MET A 1 -3.78 5.05 -32.08
CA MET A 1 -5.06 5.08 -31.34
C MET A 1 -5.95 6.19 -31.88
N GLY A 2 -7.24 5.94 -32.08
CA GLY A 2 -8.19 6.98 -32.48
C GLY A 2 -8.53 7.95 -31.32
N PRO A 3 -8.99 9.18 -31.62
CA PRO A 3 -9.24 10.21 -30.60
C PRO A 3 -10.32 9.81 -29.57
N ARG A 4 -11.33 9.03 -29.97
CA ARG A 4 -12.38 8.52 -29.06
C ARG A 4 -11.82 7.53 -28.03
N VAL A 5 -10.99 6.59 -28.49
CA VAL A 5 -10.36 5.57 -27.63
C VAL A 5 -9.40 6.24 -26.64
N ARG A 6 -8.61 7.22 -27.09
CA ARG A 6 -7.72 7.98 -26.22
C ARG A 6 -8.48 8.68 -25.08
N LYS A 7 -9.62 9.32 -25.39
CA LYS A 7 -10.44 9.99 -24.38
C LYS A 7 -11.01 9.01 -23.34
N LEU A 8 -11.47 7.85 -23.79
CA LEU A 8 -12.02 6.82 -22.90
C LEU A 8 -10.94 6.26 -21.95
N VAL A 9 -9.75 5.96 -22.47
CA VAL A 9 -8.62 5.49 -21.66
C VAL A 9 -8.19 6.54 -20.64
N SER A 10 -8.13 7.82 -21.03
CA SER A 10 -7.79 8.92 -20.11
C SER A 10 -8.80 9.00 -18.96
N LEU A 11 -10.10 9.02 -19.26
CA LEU A 11 -11.15 9.08 -18.23
C LEU A 11 -11.08 7.91 -17.26
N ASN A 12 -10.82 6.70 -17.77
CA ASN A 12 -10.66 5.51 -16.94
C ASN A 12 -9.44 5.62 -16.02
N ASN A 13 -8.32 6.12 -16.55
CA ASN A 13 -7.10 6.35 -15.78
C ASN A 13 -7.32 7.38 -14.67
N ASP A 14 -7.97 8.50 -15.00
CA ASP A 14 -8.23 9.60 -14.06
C ASP A 14 -9.15 9.14 -12.92
N PHE A 15 -10.20 8.38 -13.24
CA PHE A 15 -11.08 7.78 -12.24
C PHE A 15 -10.34 6.78 -11.34
N THR A 16 -9.50 5.93 -11.94
CA THR A 16 -8.69 4.96 -11.18
C THR A 16 -7.72 5.67 -10.25
N GLN A 17 -7.00 6.69 -10.72
CA GLN A 17 -6.06 7.46 -9.90
C GLN A 17 -6.76 8.16 -8.75
N PHE A 18 -7.91 8.78 -8.99
CA PHE A 18 -8.72 9.37 -7.92
C PHE A 18 -9.07 8.35 -6.83
N GLY A 19 -9.54 7.15 -7.22
CA GLY A 19 -9.84 6.08 -6.28
C GLY A 19 -8.63 5.62 -5.48
N VAL A 20 -7.48 5.46 -6.14
CA VAL A 20 -6.22 5.09 -5.49
C VAL A 20 -5.79 6.14 -4.46
N THR A 21 -5.86 7.43 -4.81
CA THR A 21 -5.54 8.52 -3.88
C THR A 21 -6.44 8.50 -2.65
N VAL A 22 -7.75 8.29 -2.82
CA VAL A 22 -8.70 8.21 -1.69
C VAL A 22 -8.35 7.03 -0.77
N ILE A 23 -8.05 5.85 -1.32
CA ILE A 23 -7.70 4.67 -0.53
C ILE A 23 -6.41 4.92 0.27
N TYR A 24 -5.37 5.48 -0.35
CA TYR A 24 -4.13 5.78 0.36
C TYR A 24 -4.32 6.82 1.47
N LEU A 25 -5.15 7.84 1.23
CA LEU A 25 -5.48 8.84 2.24
C LEU A 25 -6.21 8.22 3.45
N LEU A 26 -7.20 7.35 3.20
CA LEU A 26 -7.93 6.63 4.25
C LEU A 26 -7.00 5.72 5.05
N LEU A 27 -6.15 4.94 4.37
CA LEU A 27 -5.22 4.03 5.02
C LEU A 27 -4.20 4.78 5.89
N ALA A 28 -3.62 5.87 5.37
CA ALA A 28 -2.68 6.68 6.11
C ALA A 28 -3.34 7.35 7.33
N ALA A 29 -4.54 7.92 7.15
CA ALA A 29 -5.29 8.50 8.26
C ALA A 29 -5.64 7.45 9.34
N LYS A 30 -5.93 6.20 8.93
CA LYS A 30 -6.26 5.12 9.86
C LYS A 30 -5.05 4.72 10.69
N ASN A 31 -3.89 4.55 10.05
CA ASN A 31 -2.64 4.27 10.75
C ASN A 31 -2.26 5.39 11.71
N ILE A 32 -2.42 6.67 11.32
CA ILE A 32 -2.16 7.82 12.21
C ILE A 32 -3.14 7.84 13.39
N HIS A 33 -4.43 7.61 13.14
CA HIS A 33 -5.44 7.54 14.20
C HIS A 33 -5.13 6.44 15.21
N ASP A 34 -4.83 5.23 14.74
CA ASP A 34 -4.50 4.08 15.59
C ASP A 34 -3.22 4.35 16.40
N MET A 35 -2.21 4.99 15.79
CA MET A 35 -0.98 5.41 16.47
C MET A 35 -1.28 6.44 17.58
N VAL A 36 -1.99 7.52 17.27
CA VAL A 36 -2.33 8.59 18.25
C VAL A 36 -3.12 8.01 19.42
N LYS A 37 -4.10 7.15 19.12
CA LYS A 37 -4.91 6.47 20.15
C LYS A 37 -4.03 5.63 21.09
N THR A 38 -3.04 4.93 20.54
CA THR A 38 -2.15 4.06 21.32
C THR A 38 -1.19 4.85 22.22
N PHE A 39 -0.72 6.02 21.78
CA PHE A 39 0.27 6.81 22.53
C PHE A 39 -0.31 7.87 23.48
N THR A 40 -1.51 8.38 23.23
CA THR A 40 -2.03 9.58 23.91
C THR A 40 -3.35 9.33 24.67
N ASP A 41 -3.93 8.13 24.61
CA ASP A 41 -5.25 7.78 25.18
C ASP A 41 -6.39 8.77 24.84
N THR A 42 -6.20 9.60 23.82
CA THR A 42 -7.10 10.68 23.44
C THR A 42 -7.85 10.30 22.17
N GLU A 43 -9.17 10.37 22.21
CA GLU A 43 -10.02 10.04 21.06
C GLU A 43 -10.04 11.18 20.04
N PHE A 44 -9.03 11.21 19.17
CA PHE A 44 -9.04 12.11 18.02
C PHE A 44 -9.89 11.52 16.89
N SER A 45 -10.93 12.20 16.44
CA SER A 45 -11.83 11.64 15.42
C SER A 45 -11.13 11.46 14.07
N TYR A 46 -11.28 10.26 13.52
CA TYR A 46 -10.72 9.84 12.22
C TYR A 46 -11.06 10.81 11.07
N CYS A 47 -12.25 11.40 11.08
CA CYS A 47 -12.67 12.36 10.06
C CYS A 47 -11.77 13.60 9.99
N PHE A 48 -11.32 14.10 11.14
CA PHE A 48 -10.44 15.27 11.18
C PHE A 48 -9.02 14.90 10.75
N VAL A 49 -8.52 13.71 11.11
CA VAL A 49 -7.19 13.23 10.68
C VAL A 49 -7.09 13.17 9.15
N ILE A 50 -8.14 12.69 8.47
CA ILE A 50 -8.19 12.67 7.00
C ILE A 50 -8.07 14.08 6.41
N LEU A 51 -8.84 15.05 6.94
CA LEU A 51 -8.84 16.42 6.42
C LEU A 51 -7.50 17.12 6.64
N ILE A 52 -6.89 16.93 7.82
CA ILE A 52 -5.55 17.46 8.14
C ILE A 52 -4.53 16.85 7.18
N LEU A 53 -4.54 15.53 7.01
CA LEU A 53 -3.61 14.85 6.11
C LEU A 53 -3.76 15.33 4.66
N ALA A 54 -4.99 15.49 4.18
CA ALA A 54 -5.25 16.02 2.84
C ALA A 54 -4.70 17.45 2.67
N ALA A 55 -4.92 18.32 3.65
CA ALA A 55 -4.39 19.69 3.64
C ALA A 55 -2.86 19.72 3.67
N CYS A 56 -2.21 18.83 4.43
CA CYS A 56 -0.75 18.71 4.50
C CYS A 56 -0.13 18.13 3.22
N LEU A 57 -0.80 17.18 2.56
CA LEU A 57 -0.31 16.56 1.32
C LEU A 57 -0.55 17.45 0.09
N LEU A 58 -1.58 18.29 0.10
CA LEU A 58 -1.89 19.21 -1.00
C LEU A 58 -0.68 20.04 -1.48
N PRO A 59 0.10 20.72 -0.62
CA PRO A 59 1.28 21.46 -1.08
C PRO A 59 2.33 20.56 -1.74
N VAL A 60 2.47 19.32 -1.27
CA VAL A 60 3.41 18.33 -1.83
C VAL A 60 2.96 17.87 -3.21
N THR A 61 1.64 17.81 -3.48
CA THR A 61 1.12 17.44 -4.81
C THR A 61 1.41 18.45 -5.91
N TYR A 62 1.82 19.68 -5.59
CA TYR A 62 2.25 20.67 -6.60
C TYR A 62 3.67 20.39 -7.14
N LEU A 63 4.42 19.44 -6.56
CA LEU A 63 5.69 18.98 -7.11
C LEU A 63 5.45 18.25 -8.44
N LYS A 64 6.27 18.56 -9.44
CA LYS A 64 5.96 18.28 -10.85
C LYS A 64 6.34 16.86 -11.26
N SER A 65 7.37 16.28 -10.65
CA SER A 65 7.84 14.93 -10.97
C SER A 65 8.56 14.27 -9.78
N PRO A 66 8.59 12.92 -9.69
CA PRO A 66 9.47 12.17 -8.80
C PRO A 66 10.96 12.57 -8.85
N GLU A 67 11.43 13.14 -9.96
CA GLU A 67 12.79 13.68 -10.10
C GLU A 67 13.04 14.83 -9.11
N ASP A 68 12.03 15.68 -8.87
CA ASP A 68 12.15 16.87 -8.04
C ASP A 68 12.29 16.55 -6.53
N PHE A 69 11.90 15.33 -6.10
CA PHE A 69 11.88 14.94 -4.68
C PHE A 69 12.52 13.57 -4.40
N TRP A 70 13.51 13.15 -5.19
CA TRP A 70 14.12 11.82 -5.09
C TRP A 70 14.57 11.41 -3.67
N ILE A 71 15.02 12.36 -2.83
CA ILE A 71 15.39 12.11 -1.43
C ILE A 71 14.21 11.59 -0.62
N ALA A 72 13.02 12.17 -0.79
CA ALA A 72 11.84 11.72 -0.05
C ALA A 72 11.41 10.31 -0.50
N VAL A 73 11.57 9.98 -1.80
CA VAL A 73 11.37 8.62 -2.31
C VAL A 73 12.35 7.65 -1.66
N MET A 74 13.63 8.00 -1.57
CA MET A 74 14.65 7.15 -0.93
C MET A 74 14.35 6.90 0.56
N ILE A 75 13.94 7.94 1.29
CA ILE A 75 13.51 7.82 2.70
C ILE A 75 12.27 6.92 2.80
N ALA A 76 11.28 7.09 1.92
CA ALA A 76 10.08 6.26 1.89
C ALA A 76 10.42 4.78 1.62
N MET A 77 11.37 4.49 0.73
CA MET A 77 11.83 3.12 0.46
C MET A 77 12.50 2.50 1.68
N PHE A 78 13.41 3.22 2.35
CA PHE A 78 14.09 2.71 3.54
C PHE A 78 13.14 2.48 4.71
N THR A 79 12.24 3.44 4.96
CA THR A 79 11.22 3.32 6.01
C THR A 79 10.25 2.16 5.73
N THR A 80 9.88 1.93 4.47
CA THR A 80 9.06 0.77 4.08
C THR A 80 9.80 -0.54 4.33
N ALA A 81 11.07 -0.64 3.97
CA ALA A 81 11.87 -1.84 4.22
C ALA A 81 12.02 -2.13 5.72
N ALA A 82 12.26 -1.09 6.53
CA ALA A 82 12.30 -1.19 7.98
C ALA A 82 10.95 -1.62 8.56
N ALA A 83 9.85 -1.01 8.13
CA ALA A 83 8.50 -1.35 8.57
C ALA A 83 8.15 -2.81 8.26
N VAL A 84 8.46 -3.29 7.05
CA VAL A 84 8.24 -4.69 6.67
C VAL A 84 9.06 -5.63 7.53
N THR A 85 10.31 -5.28 7.84
CA THR A 85 11.16 -6.09 8.72
C THR A 85 10.56 -6.17 10.13
N LEU A 86 10.09 -5.05 10.69
CA LEU A 86 9.42 -5.00 11.99
C LEU A 86 8.12 -5.81 12.00
N VAL A 87 7.32 -5.75 10.94
CA VAL A 87 6.09 -6.55 10.79
C VAL A 87 6.42 -8.05 10.79
N ILE A 88 7.42 -8.49 10.02
CA ILE A 88 7.83 -9.90 10.00
C ILE A 88 8.32 -10.36 11.38
N LEU A 89 9.10 -9.52 12.07
CA LEU A 89 9.55 -9.82 13.43
C LEU A 89 8.37 -9.93 14.40
N GLY A 90 7.41 -9.01 14.36
CA GLY A 90 6.21 -9.05 15.20
C GLY A 90 5.40 -10.33 14.98
N ILE A 91 5.10 -10.67 13.73
CA ILE A 91 4.42 -11.93 13.37
C ILE A 91 5.21 -13.15 13.87
N SER A 92 6.54 -13.12 13.78
CA SER A 92 7.38 -14.25 14.21
C SER A 92 7.37 -14.45 15.73
N LEU A 93 7.27 -13.36 16.50
CA LEU A 93 7.12 -13.43 17.96
C LEU A 93 5.74 -13.98 18.36
N ASP A 94 4.69 -13.58 17.63
CA ASP A 94 3.32 -14.05 17.86
C ASP A 94 3.10 -15.50 17.43
N TYR A 95 3.96 -16.04 16.56
CA TYR A 95 3.83 -17.40 16.04
C TYR A 95 3.67 -18.45 17.15
N GLY A 96 4.48 -18.38 18.21
CA GLY A 96 4.43 -19.35 19.31
C GLY A 96 3.12 -19.30 20.12
N LEU A 97 2.43 -18.16 20.12
CA LEU A 97 1.22 -17.92 20.91
C LEU A 97 -0.06 -18.14 20.08
N CYS A 98 -0.04 -17.74 18.80
CA CYS A 98 -1.22 -17.68 17.96
C CYS A 98 -1.38 -18.87 16.99
N SER A 99 -0.28 -19.57 16.64
CA SER A 99 -0.31 -20.65 15.63
C SER A 99 -1.12 -21.89 16.00
N GLY A 100 -1.51 -22.04 17.28
CA GLY A 100 -2.32 -23.16 17.76
C GLY A 100 -3.76 -23.15 17.23
N TYR A 101 -4.28 -21.99 16.80
CA TYR A 101 -5.61 -21.86 16.22
C TYR A 101 -5.57 -22.07 14.70
N THR A 102 -6.36 -23.02 14.18
CA THR A 102 -6.35 -23.40 12.75
C THR A 102 -7.70 -23.23 12.06
N GLY A 103 -8.48 -22.22 12.47
CA GLY A 103 -9.75 -21.91 11.83
C GLY A 103 -9.56 -21.41 10.40
N VAL A 104 -10.19 -22.08 9.43
CA VAL A 104 -10.22 -21.62 8.03
C VAL A 104 -11.61 -21.08 7.74
N PRO A 105 -11.77 -19.81 7.32
CA PRO A 105 -13.08 -19.26 7.02
C PRO A 105 -13.71 -19.96 5.81
N PRO A 106 -15.05 -20.11 5.79
CA PRO A 106 -15.73 -20.64 4.62
C PRO A 106 -15.55 -19.70 3.42
N LEU A 107 -15.39 -20.28 2.23
CA LEU A 107 -15.31 -19.54 0.97
C LEU A 107 -16.62 -18.78 0.71
N ARG A 108 -16.56 -17.46 0.85
CA ARG A 108 -17.65 -16.55 0.49
C ARG A 108 -17.30 -15.81 -0.79
N VAL A 109 -18.24 -15.73 -1.72
CA VAL A 109 -18.07 -14.99 -3.00
C VAL A 109 -17.61 -13.56 -2.77
N LYS A 110 -18.14 -12.88 -1.73
CA LYS A 110 -17.68 -11.56 -1.31
C LYS A 110 -16.17 -11.51 -1.04
N ASN A 111 -15.64 -12.46 -0.28
CA ASN A 111 -14.22 -12.49 0.12
C ASN A 111 -13.32 -12.77 -1.09
N PHE A 112 -13.79 -13.55 -2.06
CA PHE A 112 -13.08 -13.76 -3.32
C PHE A 112 -12.87 -12.46 -4.09
N PHE A 113 -13.94 -11.67 -4.30
CA PHE A 113 -13.82 -10.40 -5.02
C PHE A 113 -13.03 -9.33 -4.27
N VAL A 114 -13.14 -9.29 -2.92
CA VAL A 114 -12.30 -8.41 -2.10
C VAL A 114 -10.83 -8.78 -2.26
N CYS A 115 -10.48 -10.06 -2.11
CA CYS A 115 -9.11 -10.54 -2.30
C CYS A 115 -8.58 -10.20 -3.70
N LEU A 116 -9.37 -10.50 -4.75
CA LEU A 116 -9.01 -10.17 -6.14
C LEU A 116 -8.75 -8.66 -6.30
N GLY A 117 -9.64 -7.82 -5.78
CA GLY A 117 -9.49 -6.37 -5.82
C GLY A 117 -8.24 -5.88 -5.11
N THR A 118 -7.95 -6.42 -3.92
CA THR A 118 -6.75 -6.09 -3.15
C THR A 118 -5.47 -6.49 -3.89
N VAL A 119 -5.43 -7.66 -4.51
CA VAL A 119 -4.26 -8.10 -5.31
C VAL A 119 -4.07 -7.23 -6.55
N ILE A 120 -5.14 -6.90 -7.27
CA ILE A 120 -5.08 -6.00 -8.44
C ILE A 120 -4.60 -4.60 -8.02
N PHE A 121 -5.09 -4.09 -6.90
CA PHE A 121 -4.67 -2.81 -6.34
C PHE A 121 -3.19 -2.83 -5.95
N ALA A 122 -2.73 -3.88 -5.26
CA ALA A 122 -1.37 -4.03 -4.77
C ALA A 122 -0.33 -4.13 -5.90
N CYS A 123 -0.70 -4.73 -7.04
CA CYS A 123 0.14 -4.82 -8.23
C CYS A 123 -0.10 -3.65 -9.23
N GLY A 124 -1.00 -2.72 -8.90
CA GLY A 124 -1.33 -1.56 -9.72
C GLY A 124 -0.24 -0.49 -9.68
N GLY A 125 -0.06 0.24 -10.79
CA GLY A 125 0.95 1.31 -10.86
C GLY A 125 1.29 1.79 -12.27
N HIS A 126 0.77 1.12 -13.30
CA HIS A 126 1.10 1.35 -14.71
C HIS A 126 0.87 2.79 -15.18
N ALA A 127 -0.05 3.53 -14.58
CA ALA A 127 -0.32 4.93 -14.92
C ALA A 127 0.88 5.85 -14.69
N ALA A 128 1.73 5.54 -13.70
CA ALA A 128 2.92 6.32 -13.37
C ALA A 128 4.15 5.94 -14.22
N PHE A 129 4.09 4.80 -14.92
CA PHE A 129 5.22 4.24 -15.64
C PHE A 129 5.78 5.15 -16.74
N PRO A 130 4.96 5.83 -17.56
CA PRO A 130 5.48 6.75 -18.57
C PRO A 130 6.27 7.91 -17.96
N THR A 131 5.78 8.48 -16.86
CA THR A 131 6.45 9.54 -16.12
C THR A 131 7.77 9.04 -15.54
N ILE A 132 7.75 7.89 -14.86
CA ILE A 132 8.97 7.27 -14.31
C ILE A 132 9.99 7.03 -15.43
N GLN A 133 9.59 6.46 -16.56
CA GLN A 133 10.49 6.19 -17.68
C GLN A 133 11.08 7.47 -18.28
N HIS A 134 10.29 8.54 -18.37
CA HIS A 134 10.74 9.83 -18.88
C HIS A 134 11.74 10.49 -17.91
N ASP A 135 11.55 10.31 -16.61
CA ASP A 135 12.38 10.91 -15.56
C ASP A 135 13.65 10.07 -15.24
N MET A 136 13.76 8.86 -15.81
CA MET A 136 14.96 8.04 -15.68
C MET A 136 16.15 8.69 -16.41
N LYS A 137 17.29 8.79 -15.73
CA LYS A 137 18.57 9.22 -16.32
C LYS A 137 18.91 8.44 -17.61
N ASN A 138 18.63 7.14 -17.62
CA ASN A 138 18.80 6.26 -18.79
C ASN A 138 17.47 5.52 -19.08
N PRO A 139 16.59 6.04 -19.95
CA PRO A 139 15.28 5.43 -20.21
C PRO A 139 15.35 4.02 -20.83
N GLY A 140 16.48 3.67 -21.47
CA GLY A 140 16.70 2.32 -22.04
C GLY A 140 16.79 1.20 -21.01
N ASP A 141 17.09 1.54 -19.74
CA ASP A 141 17.15 0.57 -18.64
C ASP A 141 15.79 0.36 -17.94
N TYR A 142 14.72 1.00 -18.43
CA TYR A 142 13.38 0.93 -17.83
C TYR A 142 12.91 -0.51 -17.59
N SER A 143 13.08 -1.41 -18.57
CA SER A 143 12.66 -2.82 -18.41
C SER A 143 13.38 -3.53 -17.27
N LYS A 144 14.68 -3.24 -17.05
CA LYS A 144 15.46 -3.80 -15.94
C LYS A 144 14.97 -3.25 -14.60
N SER A 145 14.65 -1.96 -14.55
CA SER A 145 14.10 -1.29 -13.37
C SER A 145 12.74 -1.90 -12.99
N VAL A 146 11.81 -2.02 -13.93
CA VAL A 146 10.48 -2.59 -13.68
C VAL A 146 10.57 -4.04 -13.23
N PHE A 147 11.37 -4.87 -13.90
CA PHE A 147 11.55 -6.27 -13.51
C PHE A 147 12.09 -6.39 -12.07
N THR A 148 13.08 -5.56 -11.73
CA THR A 148 13.66 -5.52 -10.37
C THR A 148 12.62 -5.06 -9.35
N ALA A 149 11.85 -4.02 -9.65
CA ALA A 149 10.80 -3.49 -8.77
C ALA A 149 9.72 -4.54 -8.45
N PHE A 150 9.19 -5.22 -9.47
CA PHE A 150 8.20 -6.29 -9.25
C PHE A 150 8.78 -7.51 -8.54
N THR A 151 10.05 -7.86 -8.79
CA THR A 151 10.72 -8.94 -8.06
C THR A 151 10.84 -8.61 -6.57
N LEU A 152 11.27 -7.39 -6.23
CA LEU A 152 11.35 -6.93 -4.84
C LEU A 152 9.96 -6.84 -4.20
N LEU A 153 8.94 -6.39 -4.93
CA LEU A 153 7.56 -6.36 -4.46
C LEU A 153 7.07 -7.75 -4.03
N LEU A 154 7.31 -8.76 -4.86
CA LEU A 154 6.97 -10.15 -4.55
C LEU A 154 7.73 -10.66 -3.32
N LEU A 155 9.03 -10.34 -3.21
CA LEU A 155 9.85 -10.71 -2.05
C LEU A 155 9.41 -10.03 -0.76
N LEU A 156 8.85 -8.82 -0.82
CA LEU A 156 8.29 -8.11 0.33
C LEU A 156 6.91 -8.66 0.73
N TYR A 157 6.03 -8.92 -0.24
CA TYR A 157 4.64 -9.33 0.04
C TYR A 157 4.50 -10.81 0.42
N SER A 158 5.27 -11.70 -0.20
CA SER A 158 5.18 -13.14 0.05
C SER A 158 5.42 -13.54 1.52
N PRO A 159 6.50 -13.11 2.20
CA PRO A 159 6.74 -13.54 3.58
C PRO A 159 5.67 -13.02 4.53
N ILE A 160 5.21 -11.76 4.37
CA ILE A 160 4.16 -11.18 5.22
C ILE A 160 2.85 -11.96 5.08
N THR A 161 2.45 -12.25 3.84
CA THR A 161 1.19 -12.96 3.57
C THR A 161 1.23 -14.40 4.05
N ILE A 162 2.33 -15.12 3.81
CA ILE A 162 2.51 -16.51 4.25
C ILE A 162 2.56 -16.58 5.79
N LEU A 163 3.46 -15.82 6.43
CA LEU A 163 3.62 -15.87 7.88
C LEU A 163 2.40 -15.34 8.62
N GLY A 164 1.80 -14.25 8.13
CA GLY A 164 0.59 -13.68 8.71
C GLY A 164 -0.57 -14.67 8.69
N TYR A 165 -0.77 -15.36 7.57
CA TYR A 165 -1.79 -16.41 7.46
C TYR A 165 -1.52 -17.59 8.42
N LEU A 166 -0.29 -18.10 8.44
CA LEU A 166 0.08 -19.23 9.30
C LEU A 166 0.01 -18.89 10.81
N THR A 167 0.15 -17.62 11.17
CA THR A 167 0.14 -17.19 12.57
C THR A 167 -1.28 -16.91 13.07
N TYR A 168 -2.08 -16.15 12.31
CA TYR A 168 -3.37 -15.63 12.80
C TYR A 168 -4.61 -16.32 12.21
N HIS A 169 -4.48 -17.01 11.07
CA HIS A 169 -5.58 -17.70 10.39
C HIS A 169 -6.83 -16.79 10.20
N ASP A 170 -8.02 -17.21 10.65
CA ASP A 170 -9.26 -16.43 10.53
C ASP A 170 -9.34 -15.20 11.46
N SER A 171 -8.32 -14.96 12.29
CA SER A 171 -8.29 -13.82 13.22
C SER A 171 -7.69 -12.54 12.61
N ILE A 172 -7.29 -12.58 11.34
CA ILE A 172 -6.71 -11.42 10.63
C ILE A 172 -7.78 -10.35 10.42
N ARG A 173 -7.47 -9.12 10.83
CA ARG A 173 -8.32 -7.94 10.58
C ARG A 173 -8.14 -7.42 9.15
N ASP A 174 -8.90 -6.40 8.76
CA ASP A 174 -8.81 -5.77 7.43
C ASP A 174 -7.37 -5.29 7.06
N SER A 175 -6.51 -5.09 8.06
CA SER A 175 -5.08 -4.82 7.91
C SER A 175 -4.27 -5.71 8.86
N ILE A 176 -3.06 -6.07 8.46
CA ILE A 176 -2.17 -6.92 9.25
C ILE A 176 -1.63 -6.20 10.50
N LEU A 177 -1.38 -4.89 10.43
CA LEU A 177 -0.82 -4.10 11.53
C LEU A 177 -1.62 -4.25 12.84
N PRO A 178 -2.95 -4.00 12.86
CA PRO A 178 -3.74 -4.15 14.08
C PRO A 178 -4.00 -5.61 14.48
N SER A 179 -3.47 -6.60 13.74
CA SER A 179 -3.57 -8.02 14.08
C SER A 179 -2.37 -8.52 14.89
N ILE A 180 -1.25 -7.80 14.86
CA ILE A 180 -0.04 -8.10 15.65
C ILE A 180 -0.27 -7.67 17.11
N GLN A 181 0.19 -8.50 18.07
CA GLN A 181 -0.03 -8.33 19.51
C GLN A 181 1.14 -7.67 20.24
#